data_AF-A0A962R1W7-F1
#
_entry.id   AF-A0A962R1W7-F1
#
_cell.length_a   1.000
_cell.length_b   1.000
_cell.length_c   1.000
_cell.angle_alpha   90.00
_cell.angle_beta   90.00
_cell.angle_gamma   90.00
#
_symmetry.space_group_name_H-M   'P 1'
#
loop_
_entity.id
_entity.type
_entity.pdbx_description
1 polymer ?
#
loop_
_entity_poly.entity_id
_entity_poly.type
_entity_poly.pdbx_seq_one_letter_code
_entity_poly.pdbx_strand_id
1 'polypeptide(L)'
;GRKGRKGAFASSVMLLDCAKLKHWRFEESFNEMFKPARRDYMDWVSLKLEDPATIGLIENEWNDFDKLTEQTKLLHNTKRKTQPWKTGLKVDYRIADTFQLFPPRHWIRRARRALFGEYGMAGTYARHPDPAQEKFFFDMVKGCLDDGVITEADLRQEMEQGHLRADALELVRAA
;
A
#
# COMPACT_ATOMS: atom_id res chain seq x y z
N GLY A 1 2.93 -15.03 -1.05
CA GLY A 1 1.48 -14.78 -0.94
C GLY A 1 0.66 -15.48 -2.03
N ARG A 2 -0.68 -15.39 -2.01
CA ARG A 2 -1.60 -16.09 -2.95
C ARG A 2 -1.32 -15.79 -4.44
N LYS A 3 -0.80 -14.61 -4.76
CA LYS A 3 -0.38 -14.22 -6.12
C LYS A 3 0.85 -14.98 -6.62
N GLY A 4 1.84 -15.23 -5.74
CA GLY A 4 3.04 -16.01 -6.09
C GLY A 4 2.74 -17.43 -6.58
N ARG A 5 1.66 -18.05 -6.07
CA ARG A 5 1.19 -19.36 -6.57
C ARG A 5 0.72 -19.35 -8.03
N LYS A 6 0.52 -18.17 -8.63
CA LYS A 6 0.15 -17.97 -10.03
C LYS A 6 1.33 -17.45 -10.87
N GLY A 7 2.56 -17.62 -10.39
CA GLY A 7 3.77 -17.15 -11.07
C GLY A 7 3.97 -15.63 -11.04
N ALA A 8 3.27 -14.91 -10.15
CA ALA A 8 3.42 -13.46 -10.02
C ALA A 8 4.54 -13.11 -9.04
N PHE A 9 5.46 -12.25 -9.48
CA PHE A 9 6.48 -11.65 -8.61
C PHE A 9 5.92 -10.44 -7.85
N ALA A 10 6.53 -10.13 -6.71
CA ALA A 10 6.22 -8.92 -5.95
C ALA A 10 7.19 -7.80 -6.36
N SER A 11 6.76 -6.95 -7.28
CA SER A 11 7.56 -5.85 -7.84
C SER A 11 7.62 -4.58 -7.00
N SER A 12 7.10 -4.59 -5.76
CA SER A 12 7.15 -3.41 -4.88
C SER A 12 8.56 -3.05 -4.42
N VAL A 13 9.50 -3.99 -4.52
CA VAL A 13 10.94 -3.77 -4.31
C VAL A 13 11.67 -4.54 -5.41
N MET A 14 12.48 -3.83 -6.19
CA MET A 14 13.28 -4.40 -7.28
C MET A 14 14.61 -3.67 -7.39
N LEU A 15 15.65 -4.42 -7.72
CA LEU A 15 16.91 -3.86 -8.21
C LEU A 15 16.93 -4.02 -9.73
N LEU A 16 17.12 -2.91 -10.45
CA LEU A 16 16.98 -2.85 -11.90
C LEU A 16 18.32 -2.46 -12.54
N ASP A 17 18.83 -3.32 -13.44
CA ASP A 17 20.00 -3.01 -14.27
C ASP A 17 19.56 -2.19 -15.50
N CYS A 18 19.47 -0.86 -15.33
CA CYS A 18 19.01 0.05 -16.37
C CYS A 18 19.81 -0.04 -17.67
N ALA A 19 21.07 -0.50 -17.63
CA ALA A 19 21.87 -0.67 -18.84
C ALA A 19 21.33 -1.83 -19.71
N LYS A 20 20.78 -2.88 -19.08
CA LYS A 20 20.20 -4.05 -19.78
C LYS A 20 18.73 -3.87 -20.14
N LEU A 21 18.00 -3.01 -19.44
CA LEU A 21 16.55 -2.79 -19.64
C LEU A 21 16.23 -1.94 -20.89
N LYS A 22 16.76 -2.32 -22.05
CA LYS A 22 16.53 -1.61 -23.32
C LYS A 22 15.11 -1.74 -23.85
N HIS A 23 14.39 -2.79 -23.45
CA HIS A 23 12.99 -3.04 -23.80
C HIS A 23 11.99 -2.29 -22.92
N TRP A 24 12.41 -1.80 -21.75
CA TRP A 24 11.55 -1.04 -20.83
C TRP A 24 11.38 0.41 -21.31
N ARG A 25 10.43 0.61 -22.22
CA ARG A 25 10.02 1.94 -22.70
C ARG A 25 8.80 2.37 -21.90
N PHE A 26 9.02 3.04 -20.77
CA PHE A 26 7.96 3.33 -19.79
C PHE A 26 6.76 4.05 -20.41
N GLU A 27 6.98 5.15 -21.10
CA GLU A 27 5.89 5.95 -21.70
C GLU A 27 5.06 5.13 -22.70
N GLU A 28 5.73 4.42 -23.61
CA GLU A 28 5.06 3.56 -24.58
C GLU A 28 4.28 2.43 -23.90
N SER A 29 4.92 1.70 -22.98
CA SER A 29 4.32 0.58 -22.24
C SER A 29 3.15 1.03 -21.38
N PHE A 30 3.26 2.20 -20.75
CA PHE A 30 2.19 2.80 -19.97
C PHE A 30 1.00 3.16 -20.86
N ASN A 31 1.25 3.79 -22.01
CA ASN A 31 0.22 4.15 -22.98
C ASN A 31 -0.48 2.92 -23.59
N GLU A 32 0.22 1.79 -23.72
CA GLU A 32 -0.38 0.52 -24.16
C GLU A 32 -1.47 0.01 -23.21
N MET A 33 -1.40 0.30 -21.91
CA MET A 33 -2.44 -0.12 -20.96
C MET A 33 -3.82 0.48 -21.27
N PHE A 34 -3.85 1.61 -21.97
CA PHE A 34 -5.09 2.29 -22.37
C PHE A 34 -5.57 1.89 -23.77
N LYS A 35 -4.79 1.06 -24.49
CA LYS A 35 -5.16 0.52 -25.80
C LYS A 35 -5.83 -0.84 -25.60
N PRO A 36 -6.96 -1.13 -26.29
CA PRO A 36 -7.67 -2.40 -26.13
C PRO A 36 -6.76 -3.61 -26.33
N ALA A 37 -6.70 -4.47 -25.30
CA ALA A 37 -5.97 -5.74 -25.29
C ALA A 37 -4.47 -5.67 -25.64
N ARG A 38 -3.81 -4.53 -25.40
CA ARG A 38 -2.36 -4.39 -25.68
C ARG A 38 -1.47 -4.75 -24.51
N ARG A 39 -1.80 -4.28 -23.31
CA ARG A 39 -1.02 -4.59 -22.10
C ARG A 39 -1.93 -4.65 -20.90
N ASP A 40 -1.89 -5.77 -20.18
CA ASP A 40 -2.57 -5.90 -18.90
C ASP A 40 -1.66 -5.35 -17.78
N TYR A 41 -2.22 -4.47 -16.95
CA TYR A 41 -1.50 -3.88 -15.82
C TYR A 41 -1.00 -4.95 -14.84
N MET A 42 -1.85 -5.92 -14.51
CA MET A 42 -1.51 -6.95 -13.53
C MET A 42 -0.41 -7.88 -14.03
N ASP A 43 -0.41 -8.23 -15.31
CA ASP A 43 0.66 -9.02 -15.91
C ASP A 43 1.98 -8.25 -15.96
N TRP A 44 1.93 -6.94 -16.29
CA TRP A 44 3.12 -6.10 -16.32
C TRP A 44 3.73 -5.92 -14.92
N VAL A 45 2.97 -5.45 -13.93
CA VAL A 45 3.50 -5.26 -12.56
C VAL A 45 3.81 -6.57 -11.84
N SER A 46 3.30 -7.71 -12.30
CA SER A 46 3.66 -9.02 -11.76
C SER A 46 4.87 -9.65 -12.45
N LEU A 47 5.53 -8.91 -13.36
CA LEU A 47 6.67 -9.34 -14.17
C LEU A 47 6.39 -10.57 -15.05
N LYS A 48 5.13 -10.80 -15.44
CA LYS A 48 4.79 -11.94 -16.31
C LYS A 48 5.15 -11.71 -17.78
N LEU A 49 5.41 -10.45 -18.15
CA LEU A 49 5.82 -10.06 -19.49
C LEU A 49 7.34 -10.10 -19.67
N GLU A 50 8.08 -10.39 -18.60
CA GLU A 50 9.53 -10.52 -18.60
C GLU A 50 9.94 -11.99 -18.79
N ASP A 51 11.12 -12.21 -19.35
CA ASP A 51 11.72 -13.54 -19.40
C ASP A 51 12.14 -13.96 -17.98
N PRO A 52 11.59 -15.05 -17.41
CA PRO A 52 11.94 -15.52 -16.08
C PRO A 52 13.44 -15.79 -15.88
N ALA A 53 14.17 -16.14 -16.95
CA ALA A 53 15.62 -16.38 -16.89
C ALA A 53 16.42 -15.10 -16.58
N THR A 54 15.80 -13.93 -16.75
CA THR A 54 16.41 -12.62 -16.48
C THR A 54 16.10 -12.09 -15.08
N ILE A 55 15.26 -12.81 -14.31
CA ILE A 55 14.80 -12.38 -12.98
C ILE A 55 15.56 -13.13 -11.89
N GLY A 56 16.37 -12.40 -11.13
CA GLY A 56 16.95 -12.86 -9.88
C GLY A 56 16.02 -12.61 -8.69
N LEU A 57 15.91 -13.57 -7.78
CA LEU A 57 15.22 -13.37 -6.50
C LEU A 57 16.18 -12.77 -5.48
N ILE A 58 15.69 -11.77 -4.72
CA ILE A 58 16.32 -11.28 -3.50
C ILE A 58 15.63 -11.90 -2.28
N GLU A 59 16.26 -11.80 -1.12
CA GLU A 59 15.74 -12.34 0.13
C GLU A 59 14.40 -11.67 0.53
N ASN A 60 13.54 -12.41 1.22
CA ASN A 60 12.18 -11.94 1.53
C ASN A 60 12.19 -10.73 2.48
N GLU A 61 13.23 -10.61 3.30
CA GLU A 61 13.45 -9.56 4.29
C GLU A 61 13.55 -8.17 3.66
N TRP A 62 13.87 -8.09 2.36
CA TRP A 62 13.85 -6.85 1.58
C TRP A 62 12.44 -6.40 1.17
N ASN A 63 11.40 -7.19 1.47
CA ASN A 63 10.01 -6.85 1.16
C ASN A 63 9.03 -7.59 2.09
N ASP A 64 9.29 -7.53 3.40
CA ASP A 64 8.51 -8.25 4.41
C ASP A 64 7.07 -7.68 4.50
N PHE A 65 6.07 -8.51 4.19
CA PHE A 65 4.67 -8.09 4.16
C PHE A 65 4.01 -8.16 5.54
N ASP A 66 3.74 -6.99 6.13
CA ASP A 66 3.05 -6.83 7.42
C ASP A 66 3.65 -7.69 8.56
N LYS A 67 4.95 -8.01 8.45
CA LYS A 67 5.71 -8.84 9.40
C LYS A 67 6.98 -8.08 9.74
N LEU A 68 7.15 -7.74 11.01
CA LEU A 68 8.35 -7.08 11.51
C LEU A 68 9.12 -8.04 12.41
N THR A 69 10.36 -8.36 12.04
CA THR A 69 11.30 -9.13 12.87
C THR A 69 12.68 -8.48 12.84
N GLU A 70 13.61 -8.99 13.65
CA GLU A 70 14.99 -8.52 13.68
C GLU A 70 15.74 -8.70 12.34
N GLN A 71 15.26 -9.59 11.48
CA GLN A 71 15.86 -9.86 10.16
C GLN A 71 15.34 -8.91 9.08
N THR A 72 14.17 -8.30 9.30
CA THR A 72 13.52 -7.40 8.34
C THR A 72 14.46 -6.27 7.92
N LYS A 73 14.63 -6.08 6.60
CA LYS A 73 15.41 -4.99 6.01
C LYS A 73 14.50 -3.87 5.50
N LEU A 74 13.35 -4.25 4.95
CA LEU A 74 12.30 -3.32 4.54
C LEU A 74 10.94 -3.90 4.93
N LEU A 75 10.22 -3.17 5.76
CA LEU A 75 8.85 -3.47 6.13
C LEU A 75 7.88 -2.89 5.08
N HIS A 76 6.98 -3.71 4.59
CA HIS A 76 5.93 -3.30 3.66
C HIS A 76 4.55 -3.56 4.28
N ASN A 77 3.91 -2.48 4.73
CA ASN A 77 2.55 -2.51 5.27
C ASN A 77 1.51 -2.63 4.15
N THR A 78 1.24 -3.85 3.69
CA THR A 78 0.34 -4.11 2.55
C THR A 78 -1.14 -3.93 2.91
N LYS A 79 -1.50 -4.07 4.20
CA LYS A 79 -2.89 -4.01 4.66
C LYS A 79 -3.36 -2.58 4.83
N ARG A 80 -4.06 -2.06 3.81
CA ARG A 80 -4.64 -0.70 3.85
C ARG A 80 -5.53 -0.45 5.06
N LYS A 81 -6.30 -1.42 5.55
CA LYS A 81 -7.23 -1.21 6.67
C LYS A 81 -6.55 -0.89 8.01
N THR A 82 -5.27 -1.24 8.14
CA THR A 82 -4.52 -1.22 9.40
C THR A 82 -3.24 -0.40 9.33
N GLN A 83 -3.14 0.59 8.43
CA GLN A 83 -1.95 1.43 8.31
C GLN A 83 -1.67 2.15 9.65
N PRO A 84 -0.44 2.06 10.21
CA PRO A 84 -0.08 2.60 11.53
C PRO A 84 -0.55 4.05 11.81
N TRP A 85 -0.40 4.93 10.81
CA TRP A 85 -0.69 6.36 10.93
C TRP A 85 -2.15 6.73 10.76
N LYS A 86 -3.01 5.80 10.29
CA LYS A 86 -4.41 6.12 9.96
C LYS A 86 -5.43 5.63 10.99
N THR A 87 -5.05 4.86 12.00
CA THR A 87 -5.98 4.32 13.01
C THR A 87 -7.02 5.34 13.46
N GLY A 88 -8.30 4.97 13.44
CA GLY A 88 -9.41 5.83 13.86
C GLY A 88 -9.90 6.83 12.80
N LEU A 89 -9.11 7.14 11.77
CA LEU A 89 -9.54 8.00 10.67
C LEU A 89 -10.64 7.34 9.83
N LYS A 90 -11.44 8.13 9.13
CA LYS A 90 -12.44 7.61 8.19
C LYS A 90 -11.74 6.94 7.01
N VAL A 91 -12.27 5.80 6.57
CA VAL A 91 -11.77 5.12 5.38
C VAL A 91 -12.03 5.97 4.14
N ASP A 92 -10.96 6.29 3.42
CA ASP A 92 -10.91 7.15 2.22
C ASP A 92 -10.79 6.34 0.92
N TYR A 93 -10.88 5.01 0.99
CA TYR A 93 -10.73 4.14 -0.18
C TYR A 93 -11.95 3.27 -0.44
N ARG A 94 -12.15 2.94 -1.72
CA ARG A 94 -13.16 1.98 -2.13
C ARG A 94 -12.70 0.55 -1.81
N ILE A 95 -13.50 -0.16 -1.03
CA ILE A 95 -13.31 -1.61 -0.84
C ILE A 95 -13.55 -2.28 -2.19
N ALA A 96 -12.57 -3.04 -2.67
CA ALA A 96 -12.70 -3.79 -3.92
C ALA A 96 -13.97 -4.67 -3.90
N ASP A 97 -14.74 -4.64 -4.98
CA ASP A 97 -15.83 -5.59 -5.18
C ASP A 97 -15.23 -6.94 -5.57
N THR A 98 -15.07 -7.81 -4.57
CA THR A 98 -14.49 -9.15 -4.76
C THR A 98 -15.50 -10.17 -5.30
N PHE A 99 -16.75 -9.79 -5.58
CA PHE A 99 -17.84 -10.70 -5.93
C PHE A 99 -18.64 -10.26 -7.16
N GLN A 100 -18.03 -10.26 -8.35
CA GLN A 100 -18.71 -9.94 -9.61
C GLN A 100 -19.88 -10.89 -9.97
N LEU A 101 -19.98 -12.08 -9.34
CA LEU A 101 -20.94 -13.13 -9.68
C LEU A 101 -22.11 -13.33 -8.69
N PHE A 102 -22.23 -12.54 -7.61
CA PHE A 102 -23.35 -12.66 -6.66
C PHE A 102 -24.23 -11.39 -6.67
N PRO A 103 -25.33 -11.37 -7.46
CA PRO A 103 -26.16 -10.17 -7.71
C PRO A 103 -26.71 -9.42 -6.48
N PRO A 104 -27.14 -10.06 -5.37
CA PRO A 104 -27.80 -9.33 -4.29
C PRO A 104 -26.86 -8.38 -3.52
N ARG A 105 -25.59 -8.76 -3.35
CA ARG A 105 -24.61 -7.95 -2.61
C ARG A 105 -24.18 -6.70 -3.38
N HIS A 106 -24.07 -6.81 -4.70
CA HIS A 106 -23.78 -5.66 -5.57
C HIS A 106 -24.93 -4.65 -5.56
N TRP A 107 -26.18 -5.09 -5.59
CA TRP A 107 -27.34 -4.20 -5.48
C TRP A 107 -27.43 -3.52 -4.11
N ILE A 108 -27.16 -4.23 -3.01
CA ILE A 108 -27.09 -3.63 -1.67
C ILE A 108 -25.97 -2.58 -1.59
N ARG A 109 -24.78 -2.85 -2.14
CA ARG A 109 -23.68 -1.87 -2.16
C ARG A 109 -23.99 -0.67 -3.04
N ARG A 110 -24.67 -0.87 -4.17
CA ARG A 110 -25.11 0.20 -5.07
C ARG A 110 -26.20 1.07 -4.43
N ALA A 111 -27.18 0.45 -3.78
CA ALA A 111 -28.22 1.14 -3.01
C ALA A 111 -27.63 1.90 -1.83
N ARG A 112 -26.71 1.29 -1.06
CA ARG A 112 -25.95 1.97 0.00
C ARG A 112 -25.22 3.20 -0.52
N ARG A 113 -24.59 3.10 -1.69
CA ARG A 113 -23.87 4.22 -2.33
C ARG A 113 -24.83 5.35 -2.75
N ALA A 114 -25.98 4.98 -3.31
CA ALA A 114 -27.02 5.94 -3.70
C ALA A 114 -27.62 6.66 -2.48
N LEU A 115 -27.69 6.00 -1.32
CA LEU A 115 -28.31 6.55 -0.11
C LEU A 115 -27.34 7.26 0.84
N PHE A 116 -26.07 6.84 0.91
CA PHE A 116 -25.11 7.32 1.92
C PHE A 116 -23.80 7.88 1.33
N GLY A 117 -23.72 8.05 0.00
CA GLY A 117 -22.53 8.53 -0.69
C GLY A 117 -21.44 7.45 -0.88
N GLU A 118 -20.35 7.81 -1.57
CA GLU A 118 -19.31 6.85 -1.98
C GLU A 118 -18.59 6.15 -0.82
N TYR A 119 -18.53 6.80 0.34
CA TYR A 119 -17.81 6.33 1.54
C TYR A 119 -18.74 6.05 2.73
N GLY A 120 -20.06 6.23 2.56
CA GLY A 120 -21.06 5.95 3.60
C GLY A 120 -20.93 4.51 4.10
N MET A 121 -20.72 4.36 5.42
CA MET A 121 -20.50 3.07 6.10
C MET A 121 -19.24 2.28 5.70
N ALA A 122 -18.14 2.96 5.30
CA ALA A 122 -16.82 2.32 5.16
C ALA A 122 -16.10 2.11 6.51
N GLY A 123 -16.62 2.72 7.59
CA GLY A 123 -16.07 2.68 8.94
C GLY A 123 -14.77 3.48 9.06
N THR A 124 -14.01 3.18 10.11
CA THR A 124 -12.70 3.79 10.39
C THR A 124 -11.57 2.80 10.15
N TYR A 125 -10.36 3.30 9.94
CA TYR A 125 -9.15 2.47 9.94
C TYR A 125 -9.00 1.76 11.29
N ALA A 126 -8.66 0.48 11.25
CA ALA A 126 -8.47 -0.33 12.43
C ALA A 126 -7.03 -0.20 12.93
N ARG A 127 -6.81 -0.48 14.22
CA ARG A 127 -5.47 -0.57 14.78
C ARG A 127 -4.68 -1.69 14.11
N HIS A 128 -3.38 -1.50 13.93
CA HIS A 128 -2.51 -2.57 13.45
C HIS A 128 -2.49 -3.74 14.45
N PRO A 129 -2.64 -5.01 14.00
CA PRO A 129 -2.68 -6.17 14.90
C PRO A 129 -1.35 -6.43 15.61
N ASP A 130 -0.25 -5.99 14.99
CA ASP A 130 1.09 -6.00 15.59
C ASP A 130 1.44 -4.56 16.04
N PRO A 131 1.44 -4.27 17.35
CA PRO A 131 1.73 -2.93 17.86
C PRO A 131 3.19 -2.52 17.67
N ALA A 132 4.12 -3.45 17.43
CA ALA A 132 5.52 -3.11 17.18
C ALA A 132 5.70 -2.32 15.88
N GLN A 133 4.87 -2.58 14.87
CA GLN A 133 4.87 -1.83 13.61
C GLN A 133 4.31 -0.42 13.76
N GLU A 134 3.33 -0.25 14.66
CA GLU A 134 2.83 1.08 15.05
C GLU A 134 3.92 1.88 15.74
N LYS A 135 4.58 1.28 16.73
CA LYS A 135 5.72 1.89 17.42
C LYS A 135 6.84 2.25 16.44
N PHE A 136 7.28 1.30 15.62
CA PHE A 136 8.36 1.50 14.65
C PHE A 136 8.09 2.68 13.71
N PHE A 137 6.85 2.82 13.22
CA PHE A 137 6.50 3.97 12.39
C PHE A 137 6.67 5.30 13.13
N PHE A 138 6.15 5.42 14.35
CA PHE A 138 6.24 6.66 15.12
C PHE A 138 7.64 6.94 15.66
N ASP A 139 8.45 5.90 15.91
CA ASP A 139 9.89 6.03 16.20
C ASP A 139 10.62 6.69 15.01
N MET A 140 10.31 6.29 13.78
CA MET A 140 10.87 6.94 12.58
C MET A 140 10.41 8.40 12.43
N VAL A 141 9.11 8.67 12.67
CA VAL A 141 8.58 10.05 12.64
C VAL A 141 9.28 10.92 13.68
N LYS A 142 9.52 10.40 14.88
CA LYS A 142 10.29 11.07 15.93
C LYS A 142 11.71 11.39 15.45
N GLY A 143 12.41 10.42 14.87
CA GLY A 143 13.73 10.65 14.28
C GLY A 143 13.73 11.77 13.23
N CYS A 144 12.73 11.79 12.34
CA CYS A 144 12.59 12.85 11.34
C CYS A 144 12.33 14.24 11.96
N LEU A 145 11.64 14.33 13.10
CA LEU A 145 11.47 15.59 13.83
C LEU A 145 12.77 16.04 14.48
N ASP A 146 13.47 15.11 15.13
CA ASP A 146 14.75 15.36 15.81
C ASP A 146 15.81 15.84 14.80
N ASP A 147 15.82 15.27 13.60
CA ASP A 147 16.69 15.66 12.49
C ASP A 147 16.21 16.94 11.75
N GLY A 148 15.02 17.45 12.08
CA GLY A 148 14.43 18.63 11.43
C GLY A 148 14.02 18.42 9.97
N VAL A 149 13.88 17.17 9.51
CA VAL A 149 13.38 16.81 8.16
C VAL A 149 11.90 17.16 8.02
N ILE A 150 11.17 17.04 9.13
CA ILE A 150 9.78 17.49 9.28
C ILE A 150 9.65 18.29 10.57
N THR A 151 8.61 19.10 10.67
CA THR A 151 8.30 19.91 11.84
C THR A 151 7.02 19.46 12.52
N GLU A 152 6.81 19.88 13.77
CA GLU A 152 5.52 19.67 14.45
C GLU A 152 4.36 20.32 13.67
N ALA A 153 4.61 21.45 13.01
CA ALA A 153 3.60 22.13 12.19
C ALA A 153 3.15 21.26 11.01
N ASP A 154 4.08 20.55 10.36
CA ASP A 154 3.75 19.61 9.28
C ASP A 154 2.84 18.49 9.79
N LEU A 155 3.16 17.92 10.96
CA LEU A 155 2.32 16.88 11.57
C LEU A 155 0.92 17.39 11.90
N ARG A 156 0.80 18.59 12.48
CA ARG A 156 -0.50 19.20 12.80
C ARG A 156 -1.32 19.44 11.55
N GLN A 157 -0.70 19.96 10.49
CA GLN A 157 -1.37 20.18 9.21
C GLN A 157 -1.88 18.85 8.59
N GLU A 158 -1.12 17.77 8.68
CA GLU A 158 -1.55 16.46 8.18
C GLU A 158 -2.64 15.81 9.04
N MET A 159 -2.66 16.12 10.35
CA MET A 159 -3.75 15.73 11.25
C MET A 159 -5.05 16.47 10.92
N GLU A 160 -4.97 17.78 10.66
CA GLU A 160 -6.12 18.62 10.26
C GLU A 160 -6.74 18.16 8.93
N GLN A 161 -5.90 17.75 7.98
CA GLN A 161 -6.35 17.18 6.70
C GLN A 161 -6.91 15.76 6.82
N GLY A 162 -6.76 15.11 7.98
CA GLY A 162 -7.21 13.73 8.18
C GLY A 162 -6.35 12.71 7.41
N HIS A 163 -5.08 13.03 7.16
CA HIS A 163 -4.09 12.10 6.63
C HIS A 163 -3.38 11.33 7.75
N LEU A 164 -3.24 11.96 8.91
CA LEU A 164 -2.61 11.45 10.12
C LEU A 164 -3.60 11.42 11.29
N ARG A 165 -3.53 10.38 12.13
CA ARG A 165 -4.39 10.22 13.31
C ARG A 165 -4.19 11.35 14.34
N ALA A 166 -5.26 11.73 15.03
CA ALA A 166 -5.30 12.89 15.93
C ALA A 166 -4.42 12.76 17.19
N ASP A 167 -4.01 11.55 17.55
CA ASP A 167 -3.11 11.23 18.66
C ASP A 167 -1.65 11.01 18.20
N ALA A 168 -1.31 11.32 16.94
CA ALA A 168 0.03 11.09 16.41
C ALA A 168 1.15 11.76 17.22
N LEU A 169 0.95 13.01 17.66
CA LEU A 169 1.94 13.72 18.49
C LEU A 169 2.13 13.06 19.86
N GLU A 170 1.11 12.41 20.41
CA GLU A 170 1.23 11.65 21.65
C GLU A 170 2.04 10.38 21.44
N LEU A 171 1.81 9.69 20.32
CA LEU A 171 2.55 8.49 19.95
C LEU A 171 4.03 8.78 19.67
N VAL A 172 4.33 9.89 19.00
CA VAL A 172 5.71 10.38 18.80
C VAL A 172 6.39 10.69 20.14
N ARG A 173 5.69 11.28 21.11
CA ARG A 173 6.26 11.54 22.44
C ARG A 173 6.51 10.27 23.25
N ALA A 174 5.69 9.25 23.04
CA ALA A 174 5.78 7.96 23.73
C ALA A 174 6.76 6.97 23.08
N ALA A 175 7.18 7.24 21.84
CA ALA A 175 8.12 6.46 21.04
C ALA A 175 9.56 6.53 21.58
#